data_AF-A0A420IVF2-F1
#
_entry.id   AF-A0A420IVF2-F1
#
_cell.length_a   1.000
_cell.length_b   1.000
_cell.length_c   1.000
_cell.angle_alpha   90.00
_cell.angle_beta   90.00
_cell.angle_gamma   90.00
#
_symmetry.space_group_name_H-M   'P 1'
#
loop_
_entity.id
_entity.type
_entity.pdbx_description
1 polymer ?
#
loop_
_entity_poly.entity_id
_entity_poly.type
_entity_poly.pdbx_seq_one_letter_code
_entity_poly.pdbx_strand_id
1 'polypeptide(L)'
;MDADQIYAYNACVYGDKSVFCTGGAGSGKSFVLSKVVTRLRERYKYLPGPVAVTAFTGSAAFLVWGTTLHRFAGKGIEERILSVMIARARSKTSLNNWMRVKILIIDEISMLSAILLDNLSLGNYEHFGGIKLLVFGDFLQLPPVSNLWHESTKWAFDSYVQKDLGIKTIELKGNNRHSGNVAFASMLKRLRDGSSTVDDFEYIKSLAREVLLAREVKYTDSMEPVRLYAKKNKVARYNSYRLSYLDAKSVILESVDTGDASMLRYCPVEEKIELKVGSRVMLVRNTKERLVNGSVRTLVGFETSPSGNTVPVVNMVLGNNSIV
;
A
#
# COMPACT_ATOMS: atom_id res chain seq x y z
N MET A 1 0.19 -12.17 18.56
CA MET A 1 0.49 -10.73 18.72
C MET A 1 1.46 -10.64 19.87
N ASP A 2 2.59 -9.97 19.67
CA ASP A 2 3.61 -9.76 20.70
C ASP A 2 3.18 -8.64 21.66
N ALA A 3 3.91 -8.42 22.76
CA ALA A 3 3.50 -7.49 23.81
C ALA A 3 3.30 -6.03 23.32
N ASP A 4 4.20 -5.55 22.47
CA ASP A 4 4.11 -4.24 21.82
C ASP A 4 2.94 -4.15 20.83
N GLN A 5 2.67 -5.21 20.08
CA GLN A 5 1.52 -5.33 19.19
C GLN A 5 0.20 -5.33 19.95
N ILE A 6 0.12 -6.02 21.10
CA ILE A 6 -1.06 -6.02 21.98
C ILE A 6 -1.27 -4.61 22.55
N TYR A 7 -0.19 -3.95 22.99
CA TYR A 7 -0.26 -2.58 23.49
C TYR A 7 -0.75 -1.60 22.42
N ALA A 8 -0.19 -1.67 21.21
CA ALA A 8 -0.63 -0.87 20.06
C ALA A 8 -2.10 -1.13 19.71
N TYR A 9 -2.50 -2.41 19.63
CA TYR A 9 -3.89 -2.80 19.39
C TYR A 9 -4.84 -2.20 20.43
N ASN A 10 -4.52 -2.33 21.72
CA ASN A 10 -5.36 -1.82 22.80
C ASN A 10 -5.46 -0.29 22.77
N ALA A 11 -4.35 0.41 22.52
CA ALA A 11 -4.35 1.87 22.37
C ALA A 11 -5.23 2.33 21.19
N CYS A 12 -5.15 1.63 20.06
CA CYS A 12 -5.94 1.93 18.87
C CYS A 12 -7.44 1.65 19.06
N VAL A 13 -7.80 0.53 19.68
CA VAL A 13 -9.20 0.07 19.79
C VAL A 13 -9.94 0.70 20.98
N TYR A 14 -9.28 0.77 22.13
CA TYR A 14 -9.92 1.11 23.42
C TYR A 14 -9.48 2.46 23.98
N GLY A 15 -8.31 2.98 23.60
CA GLY A 15 -7.88 4.32 24.02
C GLY A 15 -8.65 5.42 23.30
N ASP A 16 -8.64 6.63 23.86
CA ASP A 16 -9.31 7.79 23.25
C ASP A 16 -8.33 8.65 22.42
N LYS A 17 -7.03 8.56 22.70
CA LYS A 17 -6.00 9.34 21.99
C LYS A 17 -5.75 8.84 20.58
N SER A 18 -5.43 9.76 19.68
CA SER A 18 -4.83 9.44 18.37
C SER A 18 -3.50 8.70 18.55
N VAL A 19 -3.20 7.75 17.67
CA VAL A 19 -2.04 6.85 17.77
C VAL A 19 -1.24 6.89 16.48
N PHE A 20 0.09 6.97 16.60
CA PHE A 20 1.03 6.68 15.53
C PHE A 20 1.76 5.38 15.85
N CYS A 21 1.51 4.34 15.05
CA CYS A 21 2.14 3.03 15.17
C CYS A 21 3.25 2.89 14.13
N THR A 22 4.49 2.86 14.60
CA THR A 22 5.70 2.79 13.77
C THR A 22 6.48 1.50 14.03
N GLY A 23 7.55 1.27 13.28
CA GLY A 23 8.46 0.15 13.44
C GLY A 23 9.07 -0.27 12.11
N GLY A 24 10.13 -1.08 12.15
CA GLY A 24 10.83 -1.53 10.95
C GLY A 24 9.99 -2.38 9.99
N ALA A 25 10.52 -2.62 8.80
CA ALA A 25 9.92 -3.55 7.84
C ALA A 25 9.79 -4.95 8.48
N GLY A 26 8.59 -5.55 8.42
CA GLY A 26 8.34 -6.86 9.01
C GLY A 26 7.99 -6.87 10.50
N SER A 27 7.81 -5.71 11.14
CA SER A 27 7.42 -5.63 12.57
C SER A 27 5.97 -5.99 12.89
N GLY A 28 5.16 -6.26 11.87
CA GLY A 28 3.75 -6.62 12.03
C GLY A 28 2.79 -5.43 12.06
N LYS A 29 3.21 -4.22 11.65
CA LYS A 29 2.31 -3.04 11.53
C LYS A 29 1.01 -3.35 10.80
N SER A 30 1.08 -3.88 9.57
CA SER A 30 -0.09 -4.23 8.76
C SER A 30 -0.95 -5.34 9.40
N PHE A 31 -0.32 -6.24 10.17
CA PHE A 31 -1.04 -7.29 10.92
C PHE A 31 -1.84 -6.69 12.08
N VAL A 32 -1.23 -5.81 12.88
CA VAL A 32 -1.92 -5.07 13.94
C VAL A 32 -3.05 -4.22 13.36
N LEU A 33 -2.76 -3.47 12.28
CA LEU A 33 -3.74 -2.66 11.57
C LEU A 33 -4.95 -3.49 11.11
N SER A 34 -4.73 -4.65 10.50
CA SER A 34 -5.80 -5.56 10.10
C SER A 34 -6.71 -5.94 11.28
N LYS A 35 -6.12 -6.31 12.43
CA LYS A 35 -6.88 -6.64 13.65
C LYS A 35 -7.65 -5.45 14.22
N VAL A 36 -7.03 -4.26 14.25
CA VAL A 36 -7.67 -3.00 14.66
C VAL A 36 -8.87 -2.69 13.77
N VAL A 37 -8.70 -2.75 12.45
CA VAL A 37 -9.77 -2.48 11.47
C VAL A 37 -10.94 -3.44 11.67
N THR A 38 -10.68 -4.75 11.80
CA THR A 38 -11.73 -5.75 12.06
C THR A 38 -12.52 -5.39 13.32
N ARG A 39 -11.82 -5.16 14.44
CA ARG A 39 -12.46 -4.89 15.72
C ARG A 39 -13.25 -3.57 15.74
N LEU A 40 -12.73 -2.52 15.11
CA LEU A 40 -13.41 -1.23 15.02
C LEU A 40 -14.65 -1.31 14.11
N ARG A 41 -14.55 -2.00 12.97
CA ARG A 41 -15.72 -2.24 12.10
C ARG A 41 -16.81 -3.02 12.81
N GLU A 42 -16.45 -4.03 13.60
CA GLU A 42 -17.41 -4.75 14.46
C GLU A 42 -18.04 -3.85 15.52
N ARG A 43 -17.22 -3.05 16.23
CA ARG A 43 -17.68 -2.13 17.28
C ARG A 43 -18.69 -1.11 16.75
N TYR A 44 -18.48 -0.62 15.53
CA TYR A 44 -19.31 0.40 14.93
C TYR A 44 -20.20 -0.11 13.79
N LYS A 45 -20.50 -1.42 13.75
CA LYS A 45 -21.22 -2.08 12.64
C LYS A 45 -22.62 -1.50 12.34
N TYR A 46 -23.26 -0.89 13.33
CA TYR A 46 -24.60 -0.29 13.19
C TYR A 46 -24.56 1.20 12.81
N LEU A 47 -23.38 1.80 12.69
CA LEU A 47 -23.21 3.19 12.29
C LEU A 47 -22.68 3.24 10.85
N PRO A 48 -23.22 4.12 10.00
CA PRO A 48 -22.78 4.21 8.61
C PRO A 48 -21.47 5.01 8.48
N GLY A 49 -20.39 4.36 8.05
CA GLY A 49 -19.10 5.01 7.75
C GLY A 49 -18.23 5.58 8.91
N PRO A 50 -18.29 5.07 10.16
CA PRO A 50 -17.58 5.64 11.31
C PRO A 50 -16.07 5.38 11.30
N VAL A 51 -15.61 4.39 10.52
CA VAL A 51 -14.19 3.99 10.42
C VAL A 51 -13.75 4.09 8.96
N ALA A 52 -12.95 5.10 8.65
CA ALA A 52 -12.36 5.29 7.34
C ALA A 52 -10.95 4.70 7.31
N VAL A 53 -10.70 3.74 6.44
CA VAL A 53 -9.36 3.16 6.25
C VAL A 53 -8.76 3.73 4.97
N THR A 54 -7.59 4.34 5.09
CA THR A 54 -6.93 5.03 3.98
C THR A 54 -5.44 4.77 3.91
N ALA A 55 -4.85 5.03 2.75
CA ALA A 55 -3.40 5.16 2.59
C ALA A 55 -3.08 6.15 1.46
N PHE A 56 -1.80 6.48 1.29
CA PHE A 56 -1.36 7.42 0.26
C PHE A 56 -1.50 6.85 -1.17
N THR A 57 -0.97 5.64 -1.39
CA THR A 57 -1.01 4.98 -2.71
C THR A 57 -2.22 4.05 -2.85
N GLY A 58 -2.68 3.85 -4.08
CA GLY A 58 -3.75 2.89 -4.38
C GLY A 58 -3.41 1.49 -3.87
N SER A 59 -2.19 1.01 -4.13
CA SER A 59 -1.74 -0.31 -3.70
C SER A 59 -1.73 -0.48 -2.18
N ALA A 60 -1.25 0.51 -1.41
CA ALA A 60 -1.25 0.45 0.05
C ALA A 60 -2.66 0.52 0.64
N ALA A 61 -3.48 1.48 0.17
CA ALA A 61 -4.86 1.65 0.64
C ALA A 61 -5.68 0.38 0.43
N PHE A 62 -5.33 -0.33 -0.62
CA PHE A 62 -5.95 -1.56 -1.00
C PHE A 62 -5.56 -2.75 -0.11
N LEU A 63 -4.29 -2.87 0.29
CA LEU A 63 -3.82 -3.92 1.23
C LEU A 63 -4.56 -3.87 2.58
N VAL A 64 -5.04 -2.69 2.95
CA VAL A 64 -5.78 -2.46 4.20
C VAL A 64 -7.30 -2.44 4.01
N TRP A 65 -7.80 -2.86 2.84
CA TRP A 65 -9.23 -2.85 2.49
C TRP A 65 -9.88 -1.48 2.65
N GLY A 66 -9.13 -0.44 2.27
CA GLY A 66 -9.49 0.96 2.36
C GLY A 66 -9.56 1.65 0.99
N THR A 67 -9.47 2.98 1.01
CA THR A 67 -9.43 3.84 -0.18
C THR A 67 -8.24 4.77 -0.11
N THR A 68 -7.80 5.35 -1.22
CA THR A 68 -6.77 6.40 -1.15
C THR A 68 -7.28 7.58 -0.34
N LEU A 69 -6.38 8.23 0.40
CA LEU A 69 -6.69 9.41 1.20
C LEU A 69 -7.26 10.53 0.33
N HIS A 70 -6.70 10.73 -0.86
CA HIS A 70 -7.23 11.65 -1.88
C HIS A 70 -8.70 11.38 -2.23
N ARG A 71 -9.07 10.11 -2.47
CA ARG A 71 -10.45 9.74 -2.80
C ARG A 71 -11.38 9.89 -1.59
N PHE A 72 -10.92 9.54 -0.40
CA PHE A 72 -11.69 9.73 0.84
C PHE A 72 -12.04 11.20 1.05
N ALA A 73 -11.03 12.06 0.92
CA ALA A 73 -11.11 13.45 1.36
C ALA A 73 -11.66 14.42 0.30
N GLY A 74 -11.82 13.99 -0.95
CA GLY A 74 -12.46 14.76 -2.02
C GLY A 74 -11.54 15.04 -3.21
N LYS A 75 -12.12 15.26 -4.40
CA LYS A 75 -11.37 15.48 -5.65
C LYS A 75 -10.39 16.64 -5.52
N GLY A 76 -9.18 16.49 -6.06
CA GLY A 76 -8.25 17.62 -6.24
C GLY A 76 -7.62 18.13 -4.96
N ILE A 77 -7.43 17.26 -3.96
CA ILE A 77 -6.52 17.57 -2.86
C ILE A 77 -5.13 17.71 -3.46
N GLU A 78 -4.75 18.96 -3.63
CA GLU A 78 -3.41 19.39 -3.96
C GLU A 78 -2.74 19.83 -2.66
N GLU A 79 -1.43 20.03 -2.69
CA GLU A 79 -0.68 20.61 -1.56
C GLU A 79 -1.01 22.10 -1.35
N ARG A 80 -2.21 22.57 -1.75
CA ARG A 80 -2.66 23.96 -1.61
C ARG A 80 -3.86 24.02 -0.67
N ILE A 81 -3.77 24.90 0.34
CA ILE A 81 -4.78 25.07 1.42
C ILE A 81 -6.21 25.24 0.89
N LEU A 82 -6.41 26.15 -0.08
CA LEU A 82 -7.74 26.41 -0.66
C LEU A 82 -8.35 25.19 -1.36
N SER A 83 -7.52 24.29 -1.90
CA SER A 83 -8.00 23.14 -2.69
C SER A 83 -8.79 22.15 -1.85
N VAL A 84 -8.44 21.94 -0.57
CA VAL A 84 -9.08 20.92 0.28
C VAL A 84 -10.46 21.35 0.78
N MET A 85 -10.61 22.62 1.20
CA MET A 85 -11.92 23.15 1.60
C MET A 85 -12.88 23.19 0.40
N ILE A 86 -12.39 23.60 -0.77
CA ILE A 86 -13.14 23.60 -2.02
C ILE A 86 -13.47 22.16 -2.48
N ALA A 87 -12.53 21.21 -2.35
CA ALA A 87 -12.74 19.79 -2.66
C ALA A 87 -13.83 19.15 -1.79
N ARG A 88 -13.83 19.45 -0.49
CA ARG A 88 -14.87 19.02 0.45
C ARG A 88 -16.23 19.62 0.12
N ALA A 89 -16.28 20.93 -0.15
CA ALA A 89 -17.51 21.63 -0.51
C ALA A 89 -18.11 21.17 -1.86
N ARG A 90 -17.26 20.77 -2.81
CA ARG A 90 -17.71 20.35 -4.16
C ARG A 90 -18.19 18.90 -4.24
N SER A 91 -17.87 18.05 -3.27
CA SER A 91 -18.26 16.63 -3.30
C SER A 91 -19.18 16.27 -2.13
N LYS A 92 -20.47 16.08 -2.41
CA LYS A 92 -21.45 15.59 -1.43
C LYS A 92 -20.99 14.29 -0.76
N THR A 93 -20.30 13.41 -1.50
CA THR A 93 -19.71 12.17 -0.96
C THR A 93 -18.58 12.44 0.02
N SER A 94 -17.62 13.32 -0.32
CA SER A 94 -16.54 13.68 0.60
C SER A 94 -17.08 14.36 1.85
N LEU A 95 -18.00 15.32 1.70
CA LEU A 95 -18.63 15.99 2.82
C LEU A 95 -19.32 14.99 3.75
N ASN A 96 -20.09 14.04 3.18
CA ASN A 96 -20.71 12.97 3.96
C ASN A 96 -19.68 12.06 4.66
N ASN A 97 -18.55 11.75 4.01
CA ASN A 97 -17.49 10.98 4.65
C ASN A 97 -16.94 11.72 5.88
N TRP A 98 -16.60 13.01 5.71
CA TRP A 98 -16.06 13.84 6.79
C TRP A 98 -17.06 14.08 7.93
N MET A 99 -18.35 14.20 7.63
CA MET A 99 -19.39 14.36 8.66
C MET A 99 -19.67 13.08 9.46
N ARG A 100 -19.40 11.90 8.89
CA ARG A 100 -19.77 10.61 9.51
C ARG A 100 -18.60 9.90 10.17
N VAL A 101 -17.38 10.13 9.69
CA VAL A 101 -16.18 9.46 10.18
C VAL A 101 -15.92 9.85 11.64
N LYS A 102 -15.60 8.87 12.46
CA LYS A 102 -15.16 9.06 13.85
C LYS A 102 -13.69 8.67 14.03
N ILE A 103 -13.22 7.72 13.21
CA ILE A 103 -11.86 7.22 13.22
C ILE A 103 -11.34 7.24 11.78
N LEU A 104 -10.26 8.00 11.55
CA LEU A 104 -9.53 8.01 10.29
C LEU A 104 -8.22 7.25 10.46
N ILE A 105 -8.06 6.21 9.67
CA ILE A 105 -6.86 5.37 9.65
C ILE A 105 -6.04 5.72 8.40
N ILE A 106 -4.75 5.97 8.57
CA ILE A 106 -3.83 6.31 7.48
C ILE A 106 -2.65 5.33 7.53
N ASP A 107 -2.54 4.44 6.56
CA ASP A 107 -1.37 3.59 6.36
C ASP A 107 -0.35 4.26 5.42
N GLU A 108 0.92 3.87 5.53
CA GLU A 108 2.07 4.44 4.82
C GLU A 108 2.19 5.97 4.96
N ILE A 109 2.12 6.47 6.20
CA ILE A 109 2.23 7.91 6.50
C ILE A 109 3.53 8.55 6.03
N SER A 110 4.61 7.77 5.85
CA SER A 110 5.90 8.26 5.36
C SER A 110 5.83 8.92 3.99
N MET A 111 4.85 8.53 3.17
CA MET A 111 4.62 9.11 1.85
C MET A 111 3.71 10.34 1.88
N LEU A 112 3.20 10.75 3.06
CA LEU A 112 2.36 11.92 3.23
C LEU A 112 3.21 13.16 3.58
N SER A 113 2.97 14.27 2.88
CA SER A 113 3.64 15.54 3.19
C SER A 113 2.99 16.26 4.38
N ALA A 114 3.76 17.11 5.07
CA ALA A 114 3.26 17.96 6.15
C ALA A 114 2.07 18.81 5.70
N ILE A 115 2.22 19.45 4.53
CA ILE A 115 1.22 20.37 3.97
C ILE A 115 -0.10 19.65 3.71
N LEU A 116 -0.03 18.43 3.17
CA LEU A 116 -1.21 17.62 2.94
C LEU A 116 -1.90 17.23 4.25
N LEU A 117 -1.14 16.86 5.27
CA LEU A 117 -1.69 16.53 6.60
C LEU A 117 -2.34 17.76 7.26
N ASP A 118 -1.68 18.92 7.22
CA ASP A 118 -2.21 20.19 7.73
C ASP A 118 -3.51 20.56 7.02
N ASN A 119 -3.53 20.51 5.69
CA ASN A 119 -4.72 20.82 4.90
C ASN A 119 -5.90 19.89 5.21
N LEU A 120 -5.64 18.62 5.49
CA LEU A 120 -6.67 17.66 5.90
C LEU A 120 -7.23 17.96 7.30
N SER A 121 -6.50 18.65 8.16
CA SER A 121 -7.00 19.04 9.47
C SER A 121 -7.92 20.27 9.41
N LEU A 122 -7.82 21.12 8.39
CA LEU A 122 -8.54 22.40 8.33
C LEU A 122 -10.04 22.18 8.15
N GLY A 123 -10.88 22.60 9.10
CA GLY A 123 -12.34 22.52 8.92
C GLY A 123 -13.24 22.66 10.15
N ASN A 124 -12.70 22.79 11.37
CA ASN A 124 -13.47 23.00 12.61
C ASN A 124 -12.59 23.64 13.70
N TYR A 125 -13.17 24.02 14.85
CA TYR A 125 -12.48 24.56 16.02
C TYR A 125 -11.44 23.59 16.64
N GLU A 126 -11.52 22.30 16.31
CA GLU A 126 -10.54 21.26 16.67
C GLU A 126 -9.92 20.63 15.41
N HIS A 127 -8.67 20.16 15.50
CA HIS A 127 -8.00 19.43 14.42
C HIS A 127 -8.85 18.23 13.96
N PHE A 128 -9.04 18.10 12.65
CA PHE A 128 -9.93 17.12 12.02
C PHE A 128 -11.36 17.10 12.58
N GLY A 129 -11.83 18.13 13.30
CA GLY A 129 -13.16 18.14 13.91
C GLY A 129 -13.38 17.05 14.94
N GLY A 130 -12.33 16.69 15.71
CA GLY A 130 -12.42 15.69 16.78
C GLY A 130 -12.32 14.24 16.30
N ILE A 131 -12.01 14.00 15.03
CA ILE A 131 -11.78 12.64 14.49
C ILE A 131 -10.51 12.05 15.12
N LYS A 132 -10.64 10.83 15.66
CA LYS A 132 -9.49 10.06 16.16
C LYS A 132 -8.63 9.58 15.00
N LEU A 133 -7.33 9.89 15.01
CA LEU A 133 -6.39 9.43 13.99
C LEU A 133 -5.66 8.16 14.44
N LEU A 134 -5.61 7.16 13.56
CA LEU A 134 -4.76 5.98 13.72
C LEU A 134 -3.81 5.91 12.54
N VAL A 135 -2.56 6.21 12.77
CA VAL A 135 -1.56 6.40 11.72
C VAL A 135 -0.54 5.27 11.78
N PHE A 136 -0.23 4.66 10.64
CA PHE A 136 0.72 3.57 10.51
C PHE A 136 1.76 3.89 9.44
N GLY A 137 3.00 3.47 9.66
CA GLY A 137 4.07 3.59 8.66
C GLY A 137 5.45 3.57 9.27
N ASP A 138 6.45 3.93 8.47
CA ASP A 138 7.85 3.99 8.88
C ASP A 138 8.56 5.09 8.09
N PHE A 139 8.92 6.20 8.75
CA PHE A 139 9.55 7.36 8.09
C PHE A 139 10.94 7.06 7.53
N LEU A 140 11.57 5.95 7.91
CA LEU A 140 12.85 5.50 7.33
C LEU A 140 12.66 4.68 6.03
N GLN A 141 11.41 4.55 5.54
CA GLN A 141 11.12 3.99 4.22
C GLN A 141 11.04 5.11 3.15
N LEU A 142 10.08 5.01 2.22
CA LEU A 142 9.97 5.97 1.13
C LEU A 142 9.42 7.32 1.63
N PRO A 143 10.05 8.44 1.24
CA PRO A 143 9.57 9.78 1.55
C PRO A 143 8.32 10.15 0.73
N PRO A 144 7.69 11.30 1.04
CA PRO A 144 6.65 11.86 0.19
C PRO A 144 7.17 12.11 -1.23
N VAL A 145 6.33 11.85 -2.22
CA VAL A 145 6.67 12.10 -3.63
C VAL A 145 6.34 13.54 -3.97
N SER A 146 7.35 14.37 -4.23
CA SER A 146 7.16 15.73 -4.74
C SER A 146 7.27 15.75 -6.27
N ASN A 147 6.32 16.39 -6.94
CA ASN A 147 6.43 16.71 -8.37
C ASN A 147 7.15 18.05 -8.59
N LEU A 148 7.45 18.76 -7.51
CA LEU A 148 8.02 20.10 -7.51
C LEU A 148 9.47 20.00 -7.08
N TRP A 149 10.37 20.10 -8.04
CA TRP A 149 11.83 20.09 -7.87
C TRP A 149 12.36 21.26 -6.99
N HIS A 150 11.47 22.15 -6.50
CA HIS A 150 11.83 23.41 -5.85
C HIS A 150 11.22 23.64 -4.45
N GLU A 151 10.45 22.71 -3.90
CA GLU A 151 10.06 22.77 -2.48
C GLU A 151 10.60 21.55 -1.75
N SER A 152 11.28 21.79 -0.62
CA SER A 152 11.63 20.73 0.32
C SER A 152 10.34 20.18 0.91
N THR A 153 9.77 19.14 0.32
CA THR A 153 8.57 18.49 0.86
C THR A 153 8.89 18.02 2.26
N LYS A 154 8.22 18.64 3.24
CA LYS A 154 8.37 18.32 4.65
C LYS A 154 7.65 17.02 4.97
N TRP A 155 8.16 16.29 5.94
CA TRP A 155 7.57 15.03 6.39
C TRP A 155 6.28 15.28 7.16
N ALA A 156 5.35 14.34 7.17
CA ALA A 156 4.11 14.45 7.96
C ALA A 156 4.36 14.80 9.44
N PHE A 157 5.47 14.35 10.03
CA PHE A 157 5.80 14.67 11.42
C PHE A 157 6.21 16.14 11.65
N ASP A 158 6.54 16.89 10.61
CA ASP A 158 6.84 18.32 10.67
C ASP A 158 5.57 19.19 10.66
N SER A 159 4.39 18.58 10.43
CA SER A 159 3.09 19.27 10.40
C SER A 159 2.75 19.85 11.78
N TYR A 160 2.03 20.98 11.78
CA TYR A 160 1.57 21.60 13.03
C TYR A 160 0.56 20.70 13.73
N VAL A 161 -0.31 20.07 12.94
CA VAL A 161 -1.31 19.09 13.36
C VAL A 161 -0.70 17.94 14.17
N GLN A 162 0.44 17.39 13.76
CA GLN A 162 1.08 16.30 14.49
C GLN A 162 1.54 16.75 15.88
N LYS A 163 2.03 17.99 16.01
CA LYS A 163 2.53 18.56 17.26
C LYS A 163 1.37 18.86 18.22
N ASP A 164 0.27 19.39 17.69
CA ASP A 164 -0.87 19.84 18.50
C ASP A 164 -1.80 18.70 18.92
N LEU A 165 -1.97 17.66 18.10
CA LEU A 165 -2.85 16.52 18.40
C LEU A 165 -2.34 15.60 19.54
N GLY A 166 -1.09 15.77 19.99
CA GLY A 166 -0.50 14.93 21.04
C GLY A 166 -0.53 13.44 20.69
N ILE A 167 -0.29 13.10 19.42
CA ILE A 167 -0.43 11.75 18.89
C ILE A 167 0.51 10.81 19.65
N LYS A 168 -0.06 9.77 20.26
CA LYS A 168 0.70 8.77 21.00
C LYS A 168 1.49 7.90 20.04
N THR A 169 2.81 8.01 20.09
CA THR A 169 3.70 7.17 19.26
C THR A 169 3.97 5.84 19.95
N ILE A 170 3.83 4.75 19.21
CA ILE A 170 4.07 3.38 19.65
C ILE A 170 4.95 2.70 18.60
N GLU A 171 6.13 2.23 19.01
CA GLU A 171 7.06 1.52 18.13
C GLU A 171 6.93 0.00 18.32
N LEU A 172 6.71 -0.72 17.22
CA LEU A 172 6.78 -2.18 17.16
C LEU A 172 8.22 -2.62 16.89
N LYS A 173 8.79 -3.38 17.81
CA LYS A 173 10.19 -3.81 17.82
C LYS A 173 10.42 -5.20 17.24
N GLY A 174 9.38 -6.02 17.12
CA GLY A 174 9.48 -7.38 16.57
C GLY A 174 10.00 -7.41 15.13
N ASN A 175 10.61 -8.52 14.71
CA ASN A 175 10.94 -8.81 13.30
C ASN A 175 10.38 -10.18 12.91
N ASN A 176 9.06 -10.20 12.68
CA ASN A 176 8.33 -11.44 12.44
C ASN A 176 8.47 -11.96 11.00
N ARG A 177 9.02 -11.15 10.09
CA ARG A 177 9.20 -11.53 8.67
C ARG A 177 10.47 -12.33 8.42
N HIS A 178 11.54 -12.05 9.15
CA HIS A 178 12.87 -12.64 8.92
C HIS A 178 13.44 -13.36 10.14
N SER A 179 12.57 -13.81 11.06
CA SER A 179 12.97 -14.47 12.30
C SER A 179 13.81 -15.73 12.08
N GLY A 180 13.70 -16.38 10.92
CA GLY A 180 14.52 -17.54 10.54
C GLY A 180 15.96 -17.22 10.11
N ASN A 181 16.32 -15.94 9.88
CA ASN A 181 17.69 -15.55 9.51
C ASN A 181 18.10 -14.26 10.25
N VAL A 182 18.75 -14.44 11.40
CA VAL A 182 19.17 -13.34 12.29
C VAL A 182 20.19 -12.41 11.63
N ALA A 183 21.11 -12.95 10.82
CA ALA A 183 22.12 -12.16 10.12
C ALA A 183 21.45 -11.22 9.09
N PHE A 184 20.53 -11.75 8.28
CA PHE A 184 19.76 -10.97 7.31
C PHE A 184 18.90 -9.90 8.00
N ALA A 185 18.20 -10.29 9.07
CA ALA A 185 17.39 -9.37 9.88
C ALA A 185 18.22 -8.20 10.44
N SER A 186 19.42 -8.48 10.96
CA SER A 186 20.31 -7.48 11.54
C SER A 186 20.89 -6.54 10.49
N MET A 187 21.27 -7.08 9.33
CA MET A 187 21.73 -6.29 8.18
C MET A 187 20.64 -5.34 7.67
N LEU A 188 19.39 -5.82 7.51
CA LEU A 188 18.27 -4.95 7.09
C LEU A 188 17.98 -3.84 8.11
N LYS A 189 18.14 -4.12 9.41
CA LYS A 189 18.01 -3.10 10.46
C LYS A 189 19.09 -2.03 10.34
N ARG A 190 20.36 -2.42 10.17
CA ARG A 190 21.46 -1.47 9.95
C ARG A 190 21.28 -0.64 8.68
N LEU A 191 20.77 -1.27 7.61
CA LEU A 191 20.42 -0.58 6.37
C LEU A 191 19.34 0.49 6.61
N ARG A 192 18.27 0.14 7.34
CA ARG A 192 17.21 1.07 7.72
C ARG A 192 17.74 2.24 8.57
N ASP A 193 18.61 1.95 9.53
CA ASP A 193 19.11 2.93 10.50
C ASP A 193 20.30 3.75 9.94
N GLY A 194 20.75 3.47 8.70
CA GLY A 194 21.90 4.15 8.08
C GLY A 194 23.26 3.78 8.66
N SER A 195 23.35 2.67 9.40
CA SER A 195 24.56 2.18 10.09
C SER A 195 25.16 0.93 9.42
N SER A 196 25.04 0.84 8.09
CA SER A 196 25.54 -0.29 7.32
C SER A 196 27.06 -0.42 7.41
N THR A 197 27.54 -1.66 7.53
CA THR A 197 28.95 -2.02 7.65
C THR A 197 29.50 -2.55 6.32
N VAL A 198 30.83 -2.69 6.23
CA VAL A 198 31.49 -3.35 5.09
C VAL A 198 31.01 -4.79 4.96
N ASP A 199 30.81 -5.49 6.08
CA ASP A 199 30.31 -6.86 6.11
C ASP A 199 28.88 -6.97 5.56
N ASP A 200 28.02 -5.97 5.81
CA ASP A 200 26.69 -5.91 5.22
C ASP A 200 26.74 -5.83 3.69
N PHE A 201 27.67 -5.03 3.18
CA PHE A 201 27.85 -4.87 1.75
C PHE A 201 28.38 -6.16 1.10
N GLU A 202 29.35 -6.83 1.72
CA GLU A 202 29.84 -8.12 1.24
C GLU A 202 28.78 -9.21 1.34
N TYR A 203 27.94 -9.20 2.38
CA TYR A 203 26.80 -10.10 2.51
C TYR A 203 25.75 -9.86 1.41
N ILE A 204 25.42 -8.60 1.09
CA ILE A 204 24.52 -8.29 -0.03
C ILE A 204 25.13 -8.74 -1.37
N LYS A 205 26.44 -8.55 -1.56
CA LYS A 205 27.13 -9.03 -2.76
C LYS A 205 27.12 -10.55 -2.86
N SER A 206 27.26 -11.28 -1.77
CA SER A 206 27.22 -12.75 -1.81
C SER A 206 25.84 -13.24 -2.26
N LEU A 207 24.76 -12.64 -1.75
CA LEU A 207 23.39 -12.91 -2.24
C LEU A 207 23.22 -12.58 -3.72
N ALA A 208 23.78 -11.45 -4.17
CA ALA A 208 23.73 -11.07 -5.58
C ALA A 208 24.54 -12.03 -6.46
N ARG A 209 25.71 -12.50 -6.01
CA ARG A 209 26.54 -13.47 -6.73
C ARG A 209 25.83 -14.80 -6.92
N GLU A 210 25.10 -15.31 -5.92
CA GLU A 210 24.29 -16.52 -6.08
C GLU A 210 23.26 -16.38 -7.21
N VAL A 211 22.67 -15.20 -7.37
CA VAL A 211 21.69 -14.90 -8.43
C VAL A 211 22.35 -14.58 -9.78
N LEU A 212 23.52 -13.94 -9.78
CA LEU A 212 24.22 -13.45 -10.98
C LEU A 212 25.19 -14.47 -11.60
N LEU A 213 25.78 -15.37 -10.79
CA LEU A 213 26.70 -16.42 -11.25
C LEU A 213 25.96 -17.71 -11.63
N ALA A 214 24.72 -17.88 -11.14
CA ALA A 214 23.86 -18.95 -11.60
C ALA A 214 23.50 -18.71 -13.08
N ARG A 215 24.13 -19.49 -13.98
CA ARG A 215 23.76 -19.54 -15.41
C ARG A 215 22.27 -19.84 -15.60
N GLU A 216 21.71 -20.61 -14.67
CA GLU A 216 20.28 -20.80 -14.45
C GLU A 216 20.01 -20.73 -12.94
N VAL A 217 19.28 -19.73 -12.47
CA VAL A 217 18.75 -19.77 -11.10
C VAL A 217 17.60 -20.78 -11.10
N LYS A 218 17.87 -22.01 -10.68
CA LYS A 218 16.82 -23.01 -10.43
C LYS A 218 16.12 -22.63 -9.14
N TYR A 219 14.98 -21.97 -9.27
CA TYR A 219 14.10 -21.72 -8.13
C TYR A 219 13.52 -23.06 -7.64
N THR A 220 13.58 -23.28 -6.33
CA THR A 220 13.05 -24.51 -5.69
C THR A 220 11.55 -24.62 -5.84
N ASP A 221 10.88 -23.47 -5.94
CA ASP A 221 9.49 -23.35 -6.37
C ASP A 221 9.53 -23.02 -7.86
N SER A 222 8.63 -23.60 -8.67
CA SER A 222 8.53 -23.38 -10.12
C SER A 222 8.23 -21.92 -10.54
N MET A 223 8.35 -20.96 -9.62
CA MET A 223 8.04 -19.56 -9.81
C MET A 223 9.29 -18.70 -9.77
N GLU A 224 9.57 -17.99 -10.87
CA GLU A 224 10.58 -16.94 -10.87
C GLU A 224 10.27 -15.85 -9.82
N PRO A 225 11.26 -15.10 -9.32
CA PRO A 225 11.05 -14.05 -8.34
C PRO A 225 10.53 -12.77 -9.02
N VAL A 226 9.86 -11.93 -8.24
CA VAL A 226 9.51 -10.57 -8.66
C VAL A 226 10.77 -9.72 -8.63
N ARG A 227 11.02 -8.96 -9.71
CA ARG A 227 12.13 -7.99 -9.77
C ARG A 227 11.65 -6.59 -9.46
N LEU A 228 12.38 -5.89 -8.59
CA LEU A 228 12.10 -4.51 -8.21
C LEU A 228 13.05 -3.56 -8.94
N TYR A 229 12.52 -2.43 -9.41
CA TYR A 229 13.31 -1.37 -10.06
C TYR A 229 12.90 0.00 -9.51
N ALA A 230 13.85 0.93 -9.47
CA ALA A 230 13.59 2.30 -9.02
C ALA A 230 12.69 3.12 -9.98
N LYS A 231 12.71 2.81 -11.29
CA LYS A 231 11.98 3.57 -12.32
C LYS A 231 10.96 2.70 -13.03
N LYS A 232 9.74 3.23 -13.21
CA LYS A 232 8.63 2.55 -13.92
C LYS A 232 9.00 2.10 -15.32
N ASN A 233 9.74 2.91 -16.08
CA ASN A 233 10.18 2.54 -17.44
C ASN A 233 11.10 1.31 -17.47
N LYS A 234 11.90 1.07 -16.42
CA LYS A 234 12.72 -0.14 -16.29
C LYS A 234 11.86 -1.37 -15.97
N VAL A 235 10.83 -1.20 -15.13
CA VAL A 235 9.82 -2.25 -14.87
C VAL A 235 9.12 -2.64 -16.17
N ALA A 236 8.58 -1.65 -16.90
CA ALA A 236 7.87 -1.87 -18.17
C ALA A 236 8.78 -2.57 -19.19
N ARG A 237 10.00 -2.06 -19.41
CA ARG A 237 10.97 -2.66 -20.34
C ARG A 237 11.29 -4.11 -19.99
N TYR A 238 11.51 -4.42 -18.70
CA TYR A 238 11.80 -5.79 -18.29
C TYR A 238 10.60 -6.71 -18.49
N ASN A 239 9.39 -6.26 -18.14
CA ASN A 239 8.17 -7.05 -18.33
C ASN A 239 7.89 -7.31 -19.82
N SER A 240 8.01 -6.31 -20.69
CA SER A 240 7.86 -6.48 -22.14
C SER A 240 8.92 -7.42 -22.72
N TYR A 241 10.18 -7.29 -22.28
CA TYR A 241 11.25 -8.21 -22.65
C TYR A 241 10.91 -9.65 -22.24
N ARG A 242 10.42 -9.89 -21.02
CA ARG A 242 10.02 -11.24 -20.59
C ARG A 242 8.81 -11.77 -21.37
N LEU A 243 7.85 -10.91 -21.70
CA LEU A 243 6.67 -11.26 -22.49
C LEU A 243 7.05 -11.67 -23.93
N SER A 244 8.10 -11.09 -24.51
CA SER A 244 8.54 -11.44 -25.88
C SER A 244 9.14 -12.84 -26.00
N TYR A 245 9.63 -13.45 -24.92
CA TYR A 245 10.13 -14.84 -24.94
C TYR A 245 9.03 -15.90 -24.88
N LEU A 246 7.79 -15.51 -24.61
CA LEU A 246 6.67 -16.45 -24.62
C LEU A 246 6.22 -16.69 -26.06
N ASP A 247 6.39 -17.93 -26.50
CA ASP A 247 5.87 -18.46 -27.76
C ASP A 247 4.36 -18.78 -27.61
N ALA A 248 3.59 -17.72 -27.39
CA ALA A 248 2.15 -17.75 -27.27
C ALA A 248 1.55 -16.51 -27.95
N LYS A 249 0.33 -16.67 -28.46
CA LYS A 249 -0.42 -15.59 -29.10
C LYS A 249 -0.64 -14.44 -28.10
N SER A 250 -0.35 -13.23 -28.55
CA SER A 250 -0.62 -12.01 -27.79
C SER A 250 -2.12 -11.68 -27.82
N VAL A 251 -2.66 -11.33 -26.66
CA VAL A 251 -4.03 -10.84 -26.47
C VAL A 251 -3.94 -9.49 -25.77
N ILE A 252 -4.53 -8.47 -26.38
CA ILE A 252 -4.59 -7.12 -25.81
C ILE A 252 -5.98 -6.94 -25.20
N LEU A 253 -6.01 -6.60 -23.92
CA LEU A 253 -7.23 -6.21 -23.21
C LEU A 253 -7.26 -4.69 -23.10
N GLU A 254 -8.32 -4.06 -23.60
CA GLU A 254 -8.53 -2.61 -23.53
C GLU A 254 -9.55 -2.28 -22.43
N SER A 255 -9.31 -1.20 -21.68
CA SER A 255 -10.23 -0.72 -20.65
C SER A 255 -11.52 -0.16 -21.26
N VAL A 256 -12.62 -0.28 -20.51
CA VAL A 256 -13.87 0.42 -20.80
C VAL A 256 -14.09 1.43 -19.68
N ASP A 257 -13.77 2.68 -19.96
CA ASP A 257 -13.79 3.74 -18.96
C ASP A 257 -15.05 4.61 -19.08
N THR A 258 -15.67 4.92 -17.95
CA THR A 258 -16.84 5.81 -17.87
C THR A 258 -16.64 6.84 -16.75
N GLY A 259 -17.27 8.00 -16.89
CA GLY A 259 -17.18 9.09 -15.92
C GLY A 259 -16.02 10.05 -16.18
N ASP A 260 -15.39 10.53 -15.11
CA ASP A 260 -14.38 11.60 -15.16
C ASP A 260 -12.99 11.05 -15.49
N ALA A 261 -12.51 11.29 -16.71
CA ALA A 261 -11.21 10.82 -17.21
C ALA A 261 -10.01 11.28 -16.34
N SER A 262 -10.15 12.39 -15.61
CA SER A 262 -9.08 12.88 -14.74
C SER A 262 -8.75 11.90 -13.60
N MET A 263 -9.65 10.95 -13.31
CA MET A 263 -9.47 9.88 -12.32
C MET A 263 -8.52 8.77 -12.78
N LEU A 264 -8.33 8.60 -14.09
CA LEU A 264 -7.49 7.54 -14.66
C LEU A 264 -6.02 7.67 -14.23
N ARG A 265 -5.56 8.89 -13.93
CA ARG A 265 -4.20 9.13 -13.38
C ARG A 265 -3.92 8.43 -12.05
N TYR A 266 -4.97 8.03 -11.33
CA TYR A 266 -4.88 7.29 -10.07
C TYR A 266 -5.15 5.79 -10.23
N CYS A 267 -5.49 5.33 -11.44
CA CYS A 267 -5.67 3.92 -11.73
C CYS A 267 -4.32 3.19 -11.66
N PRO A 268 -4.22 2.05 -10.94
CA PRO A 268 -2.98 1.29 -10.88
C PRO A 268 -2.73 0.44 -12.14
N VAL A 269 -3.66 0.46 -13.12
CA VAL A 269 -3.67 -0.38 -14.31
C VAL A 269 -3.66 0.49 -15.56
N GLU A 270 -2.91 0.06 -16.57
CA GLU A 270 -2.83 0.73 -17.87
C GLU A 270 -4.11 0.51 -18.69
N GLU A 271 -4.40 1.43 -19.61
CA GLU A 271 -5.55 1.37 -20.52
C GLU A 271 -5.52 0.12 -21.40
N LYS A 272 -4.32 -0.30 -21.80
CA LYS A 272 -4.11 -1.50 -22.62
C LYS A 272 -3.15 -2.44 -21.90
N ILE A 273 -3.55 -3.68 -21.75
CA ILE A 273 -2.72 -4.73 -21.16
C ILE A 273 -2.48 -5.81 -22.20
N GLU A 274 -1.22 -6.01 -22.55
CA GLU A 274 -0.80 -7.12 -23.40
C GLU A 274 -0.53 -8.36 -22.53
N LEU A 275 -1.17 -9.48 -22.86
CA LEU A 275 -1.05 -10.75 -22.17
C LEU A 275 -0.76 -11.90 -23.13
N LYS A 276 -0.01 -12.88 -22.64
CA LYS A 276 0.27 -14.15 -23.33
C LYS A 276 0.11 -15.31 -22.35
N VAL A 277 -0.39 -16.45 -22.79
CA VAL A 277 -0.40 -17.67 -21.95
C VAL A 277 1.03 -17.96 -21.48
N GLY A 278 1.19 -18.30 -20.20
CA GLY A 278 2.50 -18.43 -19.53
C GLY A 278 3.04 -17.13 -18.92
N SER A 279 2.43 -15.98 -19.22
CA SER A 279 2.82 -14.71 -18.59
C SER A 279 2.50 -14.69 -17.11
N ARG A 280 3.33 -13.99 -16.33
CA ARG A 280 3.09 -13.78 -14.90
C ARG A 280 2.33 -12.49 -14.70
N VAL A 281 1.20 -12.60 -14.01
CA VAL A 281 0.32 -11.46 -13.71
C VAL A 281 0.25 -11.26 -12.21
N MET A 282 0.15 -10.00 -11.80
CA MET A 282 -0.06 -9.63 -10.41
C MET A 282 -1.46 -9.11 -10.25
N LEU A 283 -2.20 -9.67 -9.31
CA LEU A 283 -3.50 -9.14 -8.94
C LEU A 283 -3.30 -7.77 -8.30
N VAL A 284 -3.94 -6.73 -8.85
CA VAL A 284 -3.91 -5.35 -8.33
C VAL A 284 -5.13 -5.03 -7.46
N ARG A 285 -6.08 -5.97 -7.34
CA ARG A 285 -7.32 -5.86 -6.60
C ARG A 285 -7.73 -7.22 -5.99
N ASN A 286 -7.72 -7.35 -4.66
CA ASN A 286 -8.33 -8.42 -3.85
C ASN A 286 -9.70 -8.76 -4.42
N THR A 287 -9.95 -10.05 -4.53
CA THR A 287 -11.26 -10.61 -4.83
C THR A 287 -11.98 -10.97 -3.52
N LYS A 288 -13.25 -11.36 -3.61
CA LYS A 288 -13.98 -11.90 -2.44
C LYS A 288 -13.42 -13.24 -1.96
N GLU A 289 -12.61 -13.91 -2.78
CA GLU A 289 -12.13 -15.27 -2.61
C GLU A 289 -10.62 -15.30 -2.38
N ARG A 290 -10.14 -15.08 -1.14
CA ARG A 290 -8.76 -15.33 -0.62
C ARG A 290 -7.54 -14.84 -1.45
N LEU A 291 -7.70 -14.32 -2.66
CA LEU A 291 -6.66 -13.75 -3.50
C LEU A 291 -6.50 -12.30 -3.12
N VAL A 292 -5.28 -11.95 -2.71
CA VAL A 292 -4.95 -10.60 -2.26
C VAL A 292 -4.14 -9.84 -3.32
N ASN A 293 -4.19 -8.52 -3.32
CA ASN A 293 -3.30 -7.71 -4.16
C ASN A 293 -1.84 -8.07 -3.88
N GLY A 294 -1.04 -8.11 -4.93
CA GLY A 294 0.32 -8.62 -4.89
C GLY A 294 0.39 -10.14 -5.10
N SER A 295 -0.74 -10.85 -5.14
CA SER A 295 -0.75 -12.26 -5.53
C SER A 295 -0.29 -12.36 -6.97
N VAL A 296 0.89 -12.94 -7.17
CA VAL A 296 1.40 -13.26 -8.49
C VAL A 296 0.87 -14.63 -8.89
N ARG A 297 0.45 -14.77 -10.14
CA ARG A 297 0.01 -16.04 -10.75
C ARG A 297 0.50 -16.14 -12.18
N THR A 298 0.40 -17.34 -12.74
CA THR A 298 0.69 -17.61 -14.16
C THR A 298 -0.62 -17.67 -14.92
N LEU A 299 -0.71 -16.93 -16.02
CA LEU A 299 -1.82 -16.99 -16.95
C LEU A 299 -1.83 -18.35 -17.66
N VAL A 300 -2.92 -19.09 -17.56
CA VAL A 300 -3.07 -20.41 -18.17
C VAL A 300 -3.98 -20.41 -19.41
N GLY A 301 -4.80 -19.36 -19.58
CA GLY A 301 -5.72 -19.27 -20.71
C GLY A 301 -6.55 -18.00 -20.69
N PHE A 302 -7.52 -17.98 -21.61
CA PHE A 302 -8.54 -16.94 -21.71
C PHE A 302 -9.89 -17.60 -21.92
N GLU A 303 -10.92 -17.03 -21.30
CA GLU A 303 -12.31 -17.47 -21.45
C GLU A 303 -13.20 -16.31 -21.89
N THR A 304 -14.41 -16.62 -22.33
CA THR A 304 -15.43 -15.62 -22.64
C THR A 304 -16.39 -15.53 -21.46
N SER A 305 -16.45 -14.36 -20.82
CA SER A 305 -17.41 -14.08 -19.76
C SER A 305 -18.86 -14.14 -20.28
N PRO A 306 -19.87 -14.28 -19.38
CA PRO A 306 -21.28 -14.24 -19.77
C PRO A 306 -21.71 -12.97 -20.52
N SER A 307 -20.97 -11.87 -20.34
CA SER A 307 -21.19 -10.61 -21.06
C SER A 307 -20.43 -10.51 -22.39
N GLY A 308 -19.82 -11.60 -22.87
CA GLY A 308 -19.09 -11.66 -24.14
C GLY A 308 -17.64 -11.14 -24.09
N ASN A 309 -17.15 -10.68 -22.94
CA ASN A 309 -15.79 -10.14 -22.82
C ASN A 309 -14.77 -11.26 -22.62
N THR A 310 -13.59 -11.12 -23.22
CA THR A 310 -12.43 -11.98 -22.95
C THR A 310 -11.90 -11.75 -21.54
N VAL A 311 -11.77 -12.81 -20.74
CA VAL A 311 -11.28 -12.77 -19.37
C VAL A 311 -10.04 -13.66 -19.20
N PRO A 312 -8.97 -13.17 -18.54
CA PRO A 312 -7.77 -13.97 -18.27
C PRO A 312 -8.02 -15.02 -17.19
N VAL A 313 -7.55 -16.24 -17.41
CA VAL A 313 -7.62 -17.36 -16.45
C VAL A 313 -6.21 -17.64 -15.92
N VAL A 314 -6.07 -17.75 -14.60
CA VAL A 314 -4.76 -17.93 -13.93
C VAL A 314 -4.73 -19.20 -13.10
N ASN A 315 -3.55 -19.79 -12.90
CA ASN A 315 -3.43 -20.97 -12.05
C ASN A 315 -3.78 -20.65 -10.58
N MET A 316 -4.59 -21.48 -9.94
CA MET A 316 -4.81 -21.43 -8.50
C MET A 316 -3.99 -22.54 -7.84
N VAL A 317 -2.85 -22.22 -7.24
CA VAL A 317 -2.16 -23.16 -6.35
C VAL A 317 -2.83 -23.07 -4.97
N LEU A 318 -3.94 -23.78 -4.82
CA LEU A 318 -4.42 -24.27 -3.54
C LEU A 318 -3.96 -25.74 -3.49
N GLY A 319 -3.39 -26.20 -2.38
CA GLY A 319 -2.73 -27.51 -2.28
C GLY A 319 -3.35 -28.62 -3.15
N ASN A 320 -2.51 -29.30 -3.93
CA ASN A 320 -2.79 -30.45 -4.80
C ASN A 320 -4.00 -30.46 -5.76
N ASN A 321 -4.85 -29.43 -5.83
CA ASN A 321 -5.94 -29.38 -6.80
C ASN A 321 -6.10 -27.98 -7.39
N SER A 322 -5.94 -27.89 -8.71
CA SER A 322 -6.25 -26.71 -9.52
C SER A 322 -7.75 -26.42 -9.50
N ILE A 323 -8.15 -25.18 -9.22
CA ILE A 323 -9.53 -24.69 -9.45
C ILE A 323 -9.45 -23.58 -10.51
N VAL A 324 -10.37 -23.64 -11.46
CA VAL A 324 -10.57 -22.71 -12.59
C VAL A 324 -11.08 -21.36 -12.09
#